data_AF-A0A7S3HVP2-F1
#
_entry.id   AF-A0A7S3HVP2-F1
#
_cell.length_a   1.000
_cell.length_b   1.000
_cell.length_c   1.000
_cell.angle_alpha   90.00
_cell.angle_beta   90.00
_cell.angle_gamma   90.00
#
_symmetry.space_group_name_H-M   'P 1'
#
loop_
_entity.id
_entity.type
_entity.pdbx_description
1 polymer ?
#
loop_
_entity_poly.entity_id
_entity_poly.type
_entity_poly.pdbx_seq_one_letter_code
_entity_poly.pdbx_strand_id
1 'polypeptide(L)'
;AMREHNVEVLSHGATGRGNDQMRFERYTNVLAPKMLVYAPWRDPELLKEFPGRSEMVEYLKKFDIEAFVGPKKKYSTDANLSGLSHEAEDLESIETPMTIVEAEMGKWPQAAPDKEEIVTMEFKE
;
A
#
# COMPACT_ATOMS: atom_id res chain seq x y z
N ALA A 1 0.24 -22.01 -2.84
CA ALA A 1 -0.92 -21.38 -2.20
C ALA A 1 -2.20 -21.46 -3.05
N MET A 2 -2.54 -20.46 -3.88
CA MET A 2 -3.88 -20.40 -4.51
C MET A 2 -4.28 -21.66 -5.31
N ARG A 3 -3.38 -22.15 -6.18
CA ARG A 3 -3.60 -23.40 -6.93
C ARG A 3 -3.78 -24.62 -6.02
N GLU A 4 -3.02 -24.71 -4.94
CA GLU A 4 -3.10 -25.81 -3.96
C GLU A 4 -4.45 -25.80 -3.22
N HIS A 5 -5.07 -24.63 -3.08
CA HIS A 5 -6.38 -24.46 -2.47
C HIS A 5 -7.54 -24.42 -3.47
N ASN A 6 -7.31 -24.76 -4.75
CA ASN A 6 -8.30 -24.68 -5.83
C ASN A 6 -9.00 -23.31 -5.93
N VAL A 7 -8.26 -22.23 -5.68
CA VAL A 7 -8.75 -20.86 -5.85
C VAL A 7 -8.49 -20.41 -7.29
N GLU A 8 -9.56 -20.00 -7.98
CA GLU A 8 -9.53 -19.60 -9.40
C GLU A 8 -9.62 -18.08 -9.63
N VAL A 9 -9.82 -17.31 -8.55
CA VAL A 9 -9.92 -15.85 -8.60
C VAL A 9 -8.90 -15.22 -7.64
N LEU A 10 -8.01 -14.39 -8.17
CA LEU A 10 -7.19 -13.49 -7.37
C LEU A 10 -8.00 -12.23 -7.07
N SER A 11 -8.04 -11.82 -5.79
CA SER A 11 -8.53 -10.49 -5.43
C SER A 11 -7.41 -9.65 -4.81
N HIS A 12 -7.41 -8.35 -5.11
CA HIS A 12 -6.45 -7.40 -4.53
C HIS A 12 -7.14 -6.08 -4.14
N GLY A 13 -6.62 -5.45 -3.09
CA GLY A 13 -7.12 -4.17 -2.56
C GLY A 13 -6.44 -2.92 -3.14
N ALA A 14 -5.59 -3.04 -4.17
CA ALA A 14 -4.99 -1.88 -4.82
C ALA A 14 -6.06 -0.93 -5.38
N THR A 15 -5.87 0.38 -5.22
CA THR A 15 -6.82 1.39 -5.69
C THR A 15 -6.84 1.45 -7.22
N GLY A 16 -7.98 1.88 -7.79
CA GLY A 16 -8.12 2.01 -9.25
C GLY A 16 -7.25 3.10 -9.91
N ARG A 17 -6.49 3.88 -9.13
CA ARG A 17 -5.61 4.95 -9.61
C ARG A 17 -4.11 4.68 -9.40
N GLY A 18 -3.77 3.63 -8.65
CA GLY A 18 -2.38 3.30 -8.31
C GLY A 18 -1.72 2.34 -9.29
N ASN A 19 -0.39 2.22 -9.19
CA ASN A 19 0.40 1.32 -10.06
C ASN A 19 0.27 -0.16 -9.66
N ASP A 20 -0.03 -0.46 -8.40
CA ASP A 20 -0.04 -1.84 -7.90
C ASP A 20 -1.11 -2.72 -8.54
N GLN A 21 -2.26 -2.16 -8.94
CA GLN A 21 -3.28 -2.91 -9.67
C GLN A 21 -2.68 -3.57 -10.94
N MET A 22 -1.87 -2.81 -11.68
CA MET A 22 -1.24 -3.28 -12.91
C MET A 22 -0.17 -4.32 -12.61
N ARG A 23 0.55 -4.17 -11.49
CA ARG A 23 1.58 -5.12 -11.06
C ARG A 23 0.94 -6.47 -10.73
N PHE A 24 -0.10 -6.49 -9.88
CA PHE A 24 -0.80 -7.72 -9.52
C PHE A 24 -1.40 -8.42 -10.74
N GLU A 25 -2.12 -7.68 -11.60
CA GLU A 25 -2.76 -8.26 -12.78
C GLU A 25 -1.76 -8.77 -13.81
N ARG A 26 -0.72 -8.00 -14.12
CA ARG A 26 0.28 -8.40 -15.12
C ARG A 26 0.95 -9.70 -14.74
N TYR A 27 1.45 -9.83 -13.50
CA TYR A 27 2.11 -11.06 -13.07
C TYR A 27 1.14 -12.23 -12.98
N THR A 28 -0.11 -12.00 -12.58
CA THR A 28 -1.14 -13.04 -12.56
C THR A 28 -1.43 -13.56 -13.96
N ASN A 29 -1.63 -12.66 -14.92
CA ASN A 29 -1.91 -13.04 -16.31
C ASN A 29 -0.73 -13.80 -16.96
N VAL A 30 0.51 -13.46 -16.60
CA VAL A 30 1.71 -14.15 -17.11
C VAL A 30 1.89 -15.52 -16.46
N LEU A 31 1.78 -15.61 -15.12
CA LEU A 31 2.12 -16.82 -14.38
C LEU A 31 0.94 -17.80 -14.29
N ALA A 32 -0.29 -17.31 -14.36
CA ALA A 32 -1.53 -18.07 -14.21
C ALA A 32 -2.63 -17.51 -15.13
N PRO A 33 -2.51 -17.65 -16.46
CA PRO A 33 -3.41 -17.01 -17.44
C PRO A 33 -4.89 -17.42 -17.36
N LYS A 34 -5.21 -18.52 -16.66
CA LYS A 34 -6.59 -18.96 -16.42
C LYS A 34 -7.19 -18.40 -15.12
N MET A 35 -6.37 -17.80 -14.26
CA MET A 35 -6.80 -17.17 -13.02
C MET A 35 -7.57 -15.90 -13.37
N LEU A 36 -8.79 -15.76 -12.86
CA LEU A 36 -9.54 -14.51 -12.97
C LEU A 36 -9.01 -13.50 -11.94
N VAL A 37 -9.19 -12.20 -12.21
CA VAL A 37 -8.85 -11.15 -11.24
C VAL A 37 -10.08 -10.34 -10.90
N TYR A 38 -10.37 -10.18 -9.61
CA TYR A 38 -11.43 -9.33 -9.09
C TYR A 38 -10.86 -8.21 -8.21
N ALA A 39 -11.06 -6.96 -8.61
CA ALA A 39 -10.56 -5.78 -7.91
C ALA A 39 -11.72 -4.90 -7.39
N PRO A 40 -12.07 -4.96 -6.10
CA PRO A 40 -13.21 -4.24 -5.51
C PRO A 40 -13.21 -2.73 -5.78
N TRP A 41 -12.04 -2.10 -5.82
CA TRP A 41 -11.91 -0.65 -6.10
C TRP A 41 -12.22 -0.24 -7.55
N ARG A 42 -12.58 -1.18 -8.41
CA ARG A 42 -13.08 -0.93 -9.77
C ARG A 42 -14.52 -1.41 -9.97
N ASP A 43 -15.13 -1.99 -8.93
CA ASP A 43 -16.51 -2.45 -8.96
C ASP A 43 -17.45 -1.26 -8.66
N PRO A 44 -18.26 -0.81 -9.63
CA PRO A 44 -19.13 0.35 -9.44
C PRO A 44 -20.22 0.13 -8.39
N GLU A 45 -20.60 -1.10 -8.10
CA GLU A 45 -21.60 -1.41 -7.08
C GLU A 45 -20.98 -1.30 -5.69
N LEU A 46 -19.82 -1.92 -5.47
CA LEU A 46 -19.10 -1.81 -4.20
C LEU A 46 -18.64 -0.38 -3.91
N LEU A 47 -18.19 0.37 -4.92
CA LEU A 47 -17.81 1.77 -4.75
C LEU A 47 -18.98 2.66 -4.30
N LYS A 48 -20.24 2.30 -4.62
CA LYS A 48 -21.41 3.00 -4.09
C LYS A 48 -21.68 2.64 -2.64
N GLU A 49 -21.34 1.44 -2.21
CA GLU A 49 -21.53 0.98 -0.84
C GLU A 49 -20.49 1.58 0.14
N PHE A 50 -19.24 1.75 -0.31
CA PHE A 50 -18.17 2.36 0.49
C PHE A 50 -17.28 3.33 -0.31
N PRO A 51 -17.80 4.50 -0.75
CA PRO A 51 -17.00 5.46 -1.52
C PRO A 51 -15.84 6.09 -0.72
N GLY A 52 -15.87 6.00 0.61
CA GLY A 52 -14.90 6.61 1.51
C GLY A 52 -14.62 5.77 2.77
N ARG A 53 -13.70 6.26 3.60
CA ARG A 53 -13.27 5.56 4.83
C ARG A 53 -14.41 5.43 5.85
N SER A 54 -15.25 6.45 6.00
CA SER A 54 -16.37 6.44 6.94
C SER A 54 -17.43 5.42 6.52
N GLU A 55 -17.79 5.42 5.24
CA GLU A 55 -18.76 4.48 4.66
C GLU A 55 -18.22 3.05 4.68
N MET A 56 -16.92 2.85 4.51
CA MET A 56 -16.27 1.55 4.67
C MET A 56 -16.41 1.02 6.10
N VAL A 57 -16.27 1.87 7.12
CA VAL A 57 -16.48 1.45 8.52
C VAL A 57 -17.94 1.06 8.75
N GLU A 58 -18.90 1.82 8.21
CA GLU A 58 -20.32 1.44 8.30
C GLU A 58 -20.64 0.16 7.52
N TYR A 59 -20.00 -0.06 6.37
CA TYR A 59 -20.11 -1.30 5.61
C TYR A 59 -19.62 -2.49 6.42
N LEU A 60 -18.42 -2.40 7.02
CA LEU A 60 -17.83 -3.46 7.84
C LEU A 60 -18.67 -3.82 9.08
N LYS A 61 -19.32 -2.82 9.71
CA LYS A 61 -20.24 -3.04 10.83
C LYS A 61 -21.42 -3.95 10.47
N LYS A 62 -21.91 -3.93 9.23
CA LYS A 62 -23.00 -4.83 8.77
C LYS A 62 -22.61 -6.32 8.82
N PHE A 63 -21.31 -6.60 8.88
CA PHE A 63 -20.73 -7.94 8.92
C PHE A 63 -20.05 -8.25 10.26
N ASP A 64 -20.36 -7.48 11.31
CA ASP A 64 -19.75 -7.61 12.65
C ASP A 64 -18.22 -7.47 12.65
N ILE A 65 -17.66 -6.71 11.70
CA ILE A 65 -16.23 -6.39 11.64
C ILE A 65 -16.00 -5.00 12.24
N GLU A 66 -15.33 -4.95 13.39
CA GLU A 66 -14.94 -3.70 14.02
C GLU A 66 -13.81 -3.02 13.24
N ALA A 67 -14.05 -1.77 12.82
CA ALA A 67 -13.06 -0.95 12.14
C ALA A 67 -13.07 0.47 12.73
N PHE A 68 -11.89 1.06 12.87
CA PHE A 68 -11.71 2.39 13.42
C PHE A 68 -11.32 3.37 12.31
N VAL A 69 -12.07 4.47 12.19
CA VAL A 69 -11.60 5.62 11.42
C VAL A 69 -10.54 6.30 12.28
N GLY A 70 -9.27 5.97 12.03
CA GLY A 70 -8.14 6.62 12.69
C GLY A 70 -8.12 8.14 12.40
N PRO A 71 -7.22 8.88 13.07
CA PRO A 71 -7.00 10.29 12.74
C PRO A 71 -6.68 10.46 11.25
N LYS A 72 -7.00 11.63 10.69
CA LYS A 72 -6.68 11.95 9.29
C LYS A 72 -5.20 11.64 9.05
N LYS A 73 -4.92 10.74 8.11
CA LYS A 73 -3.54 10.43 7.70
C LYS A 73 -2.94 11.65 7.00
N LYS A 74 -1.70 11.96 7.33
CA LYS A 74 -0.92 13.01 6.65
C LYS A 74 -0.38 12.56 5.29
N TYR A 75 -0.17 11.25 5.15
CA TYR A 75 0.32 10.57 3.95
C TYR A 75 0.00 9.06 4.00
N SER A 76 0.05 8.41 2.85
CA SER A 76 0.06 6.96 2.66
C SER A 76 1.50 6.44 2.72
N THR A 77 1.68 5.23 3.24
CA THR A 77 3.00 4.57 3.33
C THR A 77 2.91 3.16 2.73
N ASP A 78 3.86 2.82 1.86
CA ASP A 78 4.20 1.43 1.51
C ASP A 78 5.57 1.08 2.09
N ALA A 79 5.74 -0.14 2.60
CA ALA A 79 6.94 -0.56 3.31
C ALA A 79 7.34 -1.98 2.90
N ASN A 80 8.62 -2.16 2.57
CA ASN A 80 9.22 -3.47 2.38
C ASN A 80 10.70 -3.45 2.79
N LEU A 81 11.41 -4.57 2.64
CA LEU A 81 12.82 -4.67 3.05
C LEU A 81 13.73 -3.63 2.38
N SER A 82 13.39 -3.22 1.15
CA SER A 82 14.18 -2.25 0.39
C SER A 82 13.94 -0.80 0.83
N GLY A 83 12.92 -0.53 1.64
CA GLY A 83 12.63 0.81 2.13
C GLY A 83 11.15 1.14 2.23
N LEU A 84 10.89 2.44 2.34
CA LEU A 84 9.57 3.05 2.49
C LEU A 84 9.29 4.01 1.33
N SER A 85 8.04 4.08 0.89
CA SER A 85 7.53 5.21 0.11
C SER A 85 6.46 5.94 0.91
N HIS A 86 6.42 7.27 0.79
CA HIS A 86 5.39 8.12 1.39
C HIS A 86 4.77 9.01 0.30
N GLU A 87 3.45 9.02 0.19
CA GLU A 87 2.73 9.74 -0.87
C GLU A 87 1.31 10.17 -0.44
N ALA A 88 0.60 10.88 -1.30
CA ALA A 88 -0.81 11.29 -1.13
C ALA A 88 -1.09 12.24 0.05
N GLU A 89 -2.37 12.61 0.22
CA GLU A 89 -2.87 13.49 1.27
C GLU A 89 -2.11 14.83 1.27
N ASP A 90 -1.48 15.22 2.38
CA ASP A 90 -0.83 16.52 2.47
C ASP A 90 0.43 16.59 1.58
N LEU A 91 1.04 15.45 1.20
CA LEU A 91 2.19 15.37 0.28
C LEU A 91 1.85 15.56 -1.20
N GLU A 92 0.58 15.68 -1.59
CA GLU A 92 0.22 16.01 -2.98
C GLU A 92 0.56 17.46 -3.34
N SER A 93 0.65 18.34 -2.33
CA SER A 93 1.02 19.74 -2.51
C SER A 93 2.54 19.90 -2.52
N ILE A 94 3.06 20.56 -3.55
CA ILE A 94 4.49 20.95 -3.62
C ILE A 94 4.89 21.97 -2.53
N GLU A 95 3.92 22.63 -1.92
CA GLU A 95 4.14 23.58 -0.82
C GLU A 95 4.33 22.88 0.53
N THR A 96 3.92 21.61 0.64
CA THR A 96 4.06 20.84 1.87
C THR A 96 5.50 20.32 1.96
N PRO A 97 6.27 20.70 2.98
CA PRO A 97 7.63 20.18 3.13
C PRO A 97 7.60 18.69 3.49
N MET A 98 8.54 17.92 2.95
CA MET A 98 8.70 16.49 3.26
C MET A 98 8.99 16.20 4.74
N THR A 99 9.32 17.22 5.54
CA THR A 99 9.57 17.11 6.98
C THR A 99 8.33 16.74 7.80
N ILE A 100 7.14 16.71 7.20
CA ILE A 100 5.95 16.12 7.83
C ILE A 100 6.06 14.60 8.00
N VAL A 101 6.97 13.96 7.24
CA VAL A 101 7.23 12.52 7.29
C VAL A 101 8.02 12.18 8.56
N GLU A 102 7.46 11.28 9.36
CA GLU A 102 8.16 10.66 10.47
C GLU A 102 9.11 9.57 9.94
N ALA A 103 10.40 9.69 10.26
CA ALA A 103 11.40 8.73 9.78
C ALA A 103 11.25 7.38 10.51
N GLU A 104 10.95 6.32 9.75
CA GLU A 104 10.77 4.95 10.30
C GLU A 104 11.98 4.04 10.04
N MET A 105 12.59 4.07 8.84
CA MET A 105 13.80 3.31 8.49
C MET A 105 15.04 4.21 8.43
N GLY A 106 15.34 4.91 9.54
CA GLY A 106 16.52 5.76 9.67
C GLY A 106 16.26 7.02 10.47
N LYS A 107 17.05 8.06 10.21
CA LYS A 107 16.90 9.39 10.82
C LYS A 107 17.08 10.47 9.77
N TRP A 108 16.49 11.63 10.02
CA TRP A 108 16.85 12.85 9.30
C TRP A 108 18.36 13.13 9.47
N PRO A 109 19.05 13.68 8.45
CA PRO A 109 20.49 13.96 8.53
C PRO A 109 20.90 14.77 9.77
N GLN A 110 20.06 15.73 10.18
CA GLN A 110 20.29 16.57 11.36
C GLN A 110 20.25 15.80 12.69
N ALA A 111 19.67 14.61 12.69
CA ALA A 111 19.59 13.72 13.85
C ALA A 111 20.53 12.50 13.73
N ALA A 112 21.32 12.42 12.64
CA ALA A 112 22.34 11.40 12.49
C ALA A 112 23.53 11.67 13.44
N PRO A 113 24.27 10.63 13.86
CA PRO A 113 25.50 10.81 14.61
C PRO A 113 26.52 11.60 13.78
N ASP A 114 27.19 12.58 14.39
CA ASP A 114 28.33 13.29 13.79
C ASP A 114 29.61 12.44 13.90
N LYS A 115 29.56 11.24 13.33
CA LYS A 115 30.64 10.26 13.34
C LYS A 115 30.57 9.41 12.08
N GLU A 116 31.71 9.26 11.42
CA GLU A 116 31.84 8.35 10.28
C GLU A 116 31.73 6.87 10.68
N GLU A 117 31.15 6.08 9.79
CA GLU A 117 31.13 4.63 9.86
C GLU A 117 31.72 4.07 8.57
N ILE A 118 32.76 3.25 8.69
CA ILE A 118 33.41 2.61 7.54
C ILE A 118 32.81 1.22 7.39
N VAL A 119 32.12 0.99 6.27
CA VAL A 119 31.52 -0.31 5.92
C VAL A 119 32.33 -0.93 4.78
N THR A 120 32.71 -2.21 4.94
CA THR A 120 33.35 -3.00 3.89
C THR A 120 32.38 -4.07 3.42
N MET A 121 32.14 -4.16 2.10
CA MET A 121 31.27 -5.17 1.49
C MET A 121 32.06 -5.95 0.45
N GLU A 122 31.92 -7.28 0.49
CA GLU A 122 32.44 -8.18 -0.53
C GLU A 122 31.27 -8.74 -1.33
N PHE A 123 31.43 -8.80 -2.65
CA PHE A 123 30.45 -9.40 -3.56
C PHE A 123 31.07 -10.63 -4.20
N LYS A 124 30.29 -11.71 -4.26
CA LYS A 124 30.64 -12.95 -4.95
C LYS A 124 29.43 -13.41 -5.75
N GLU A 125 29.68 -13.89 -6.96
CA GLU A 125 28.69 -14.53 -7.82
C GLU A 125 28.30 -15.93 -7.31
#